data_AF-A0A9E3UUC8-F1
#
_entry.id   AF-A0A9E3UUC8-F1
#
_cell.length_a   1.000
_cell.length_b   1.000
_cell.length_c   1.000
_cell.angle_alpha   90.00
_cell.angle_beta   90.00
_cell.angle_gamma   90.00
#
_symmetry.space_group_name_H-M   'P 1'
#
loop_
_entity.id
_entity.type
_entity.pdbx_description
1 polymer ?
#
loop_
_entity_poly.entity_id
_entity_poly.type
_entity_poly.pdbx_seq_one_letter_code
_entity_poly.pdbx_strand_id
1 'polypeptide(L)' 'MPTLTFKVTAEEARHIRALARRQKLTVAEYLRRQAQPPVDRAQPIGRVRCAYTGASIFAPAPDLAPLTTESVRSMVAEFP' A
#
# COMPACT_ATOMS: atom_id res chain seq x y z
N MET A 1 -0.26 -13.57 -10.13
CA MET A 1 -0.74 -12.34 -10.79
C MET A 1 -1.97 -12.70 -11.61
N PRO A 2 -3.12 -12.03 -11.43
CA PRO A 2 -4.31 -12.32 -12.23
C PRO A 2 -4.10 -11.87 -13.69
N THR A 3 -4.50 -12.73 -14.63
CA THR A 3 -4.54 -12.39 -16.06
C THR A 3 -5.85 -11.67 -16.35
N LEU A 4 -5.76 -10.43 -16.84
CA LEU A 4 -6.91 -9.63 -17.24
C LEU A 4 -7.13 -9.79 -18.75
N THR A 5 -8.31 -10.23 -19.16
CA THR A 5 -8.73 -10.28 -20.56
C THR A 5 -10.10 -9.65 -20.68
N PHE A 6 -10.21 -8.66 -21.56
CA PHE A 6 -11.44 -7.91 -21.78
C PHE A 6 -11.56 -7.55 -23.25
N LYS A 7 -12.79 -7.32 -23.70
CA LYS A 7 -13.09 -6.90 -25.06
C LYS A 7 -13.13 -5.38 -25.10
N VAL A 8 -12.58 -4.81 -26.17
CA VAL A 8 -12.61 -3.37 -26.45
C VAL A 8 -12.96 -3.15 -27.91
N THR A 9 -13.61 -2.03 -28.17
CA THR A 9 -13.78 -1.50 -29.51
C THR A 9 -12.43 -1.00 -30.07
N ALA A 10 -12.36 -0.81 -31.39
CA ALA A 10 -11.17 -0.27 -32.03
C ALA A 10 -10.84 1.15 -31.57
N GLU A 11 -11.86 1.97 -31.28
CA GLU A 11 -11.70 3.34 -30.79
C GLU A 11 -11.12 3.36 -29.37
N GLU A 12 -11.65 2.53 -28.48
CA GLU A 12 -11.13 2.38 -27.11
C GLU A 12 -9.68 1.87 -27.12
N ALA A 13 -9.37 0.88 -27.97
CA ALA A 13 -8.00 0.38 -28.12
C ALA A 13 -7.04 1.48 -28.57
N ARG A 14 -7.47 2.36 -29.49
CA ARG A 14 -6.67 3.52 -29.93
C ARG A 14 -6.47 4.52 -28.80
N HIS A 15 -7.53 4.80 -28.04
CA HIS A 15 -7.48 5.72 -26.90
C HIS A 15 -6.53 5.22 -25.81
N ILE A 16 -6.63 3.96 -25.40
CA ILE A 16 -5.76 3.33 -24.39
C ILE A 16 -4.29 3.39 -24.82
N ARG A 17 -3.98 3.10 -26.09
CA ARG A 17 -2.62 3.19 -26.62
C ARG A 17 -2.08 4.62 -26.58
N ALA A 18 -2.92 5.62 -26.87
CA ALA A 18 -2.52 7.02 -26.82
C ALA A 18 -2.19 7.46 -25.38
N LEU A 19 -3.00 7.04 -24.39
CA LEU A 19 -2.76 7.32 -22.98
C LEU A 19 -1.48 6.66 -22.46
N ALA A 20 -1.27 5.38 -22.79
CA ALA A 20 -0.04 4.67 -22.42
C ALA A 20 1.22 5.36 -22.97
N ARG A 21 1.18 5.79 -24.25
CA ARG A 21 2.29 6.53 -24.88
C ARG A 21 2.58 7.87 -24.20
N ARG A 22 1.54 8.63 -23.81
CA ARG A 22 1.72 9.90 -23.09
C ARG A 22 2.47 9.72 -21.76
N GLN A 23 2.27 8.58 -21.10
CA GLN A 23 2.95 8.23 -19.85
C GLN A 23 4.28 7.48 -20.06
N LYS A 24 4.71 7.26 -21.31
CA LYS A 24 5.90 6.46 -21.66
C LYS A 24 5.85 5.02 -21.11
N LEU A 25 4.65 4.44 -21.02
CA LEU A 25 4.42 3.07 -20.54
C LEU A 25 3.99 2.14 -21.68
N THR A 26 4.20 0.85 -21.48
CA THR A 26 3.56 -0.17 -22.33
C THR A 26 2.05 -0.23 -22.04
N VAL A 27 1.25 -0.68 -23.01
CA VAL A 27 -0.21 -0.82 -22.82
C VAL A 27 -0.55 -1.74 -21.66
N ALA A 28 0.16 -2.87 -21.54
CA ALA A 28 -0.04 -3.83 -20.48
C ALA A 28 0.30 -3.23 -19.10
N GLU A 29 1.39 -2.48 -18.99
CA GLU A 29 1.75 -1.81 -17.74
C GLU A 29 0.77 -0.70 -17.36
N TYR A 30 0.36 0.12 -18.33
CA TYR A 30 -0.64 1.16 -18.12
C TYR A 30 -1.94 0.56 -17.56
N LEU A 31 -2.45 -0.52 -18.16
CA LEU A 31 -3.66 -1.19 -17.70
C LEU A 31 -3.48 -1.83 -16.32
N ARG A 32 -2.30 -2.41 -16.01
CA ARG A 32 -2.03 -2.94 -14.68
C ARG A 32 -2.06 -1.85 -13.61
N ARG A 33 -1.49 -0.67 -13.88
CA ARG A 33 -1.51 0.45 -12.91
C ARG A 33 -2.91 1.00 -12.68
N GLN A 34 -3.78 0.98 -13.70
CA GLN A 34 -5.18 1.41 -13.58
C GLN A 34 -6.06 0.36 -12.90
N ALA A 35 -5.79 -0.93 -13.12
CA ALA A 35 -6.56 -2.03 -12.55
C ALA A 35 -6.09 -2.45 -11.15
N GLN A 36 -4.91 -1.99 -10.71
CA GLN A 36 -4.51 -2.15 -9.32
C GLN A 36 -5.46 -1.30 -8.47
N PRO A 37 -6.08 -1.88 -7.42
CA PRO A 37 -6.75 -1.04 -6.43
C PRO A 37 -5.72 -0.01 -5.95
N PRO A 38 -6.14 1.22 -5.63
CA PRO A 38 -5.24 2.13 -4.92
C PRO A 38 -4.71 1.33 -3.74
N VAL A 39 -3.40 1.06 -3.74
CA VAL A 39 -2.75 0.57 -2.53
C VAL A 39 -3.11 1.65 -1.53
N ASP A 40 -3.97 1.31 -0.55
CA ASP A 40 -4.25 2.19 0.57
C ASP A 40 -2.88 2.67 0.99
N ARG A 41 -2.60 3.95 0.73
CA ARG A 41 -1.28 4.50 0.99
C ARG A 41 -1.19 4.42 2.50
N ALA A 42 -0.50 3.39 3.00
CA ALA A 42 -0.32 3.19 4.42
C ALA A 42 0.09 4.56 4.97
N GLN A 43 -0.74 5.10 5.86
CA GLN A 43 -0.49 6.45 6.35
C GLN A 43 0.94 6.47 6.90
N PRO A 44 1.74 7.48 6.54
CA PRO A 44 3.14 7.50 6.94
C PRO A 44 3.20 7.50 8.48
N ILE A 45 3.81 6.45 9.05
CA ILE A 45 4.02 6.37 10.49
C ILE A 45 5.04 7.45 10.86
N GLY A 46 4.60 8.42 11.66
CA GLY A 46 5.45 9.50 12.13
C GLY A 46 6.57 8.99 13.05
N ARG A 47 7.54 9.86 13.35
CA ARG A 47 8.53 9.61 14.40
C ARG A 47 8.30 10.59 15.54
N VAL A 48 8.34 10.11 16.77
CA VAL A 48 8.22 10.91 17.99
C VAL A 48 9.43 10.69 18.88
N ARG A 49 9.72 11.65 19.75
CA ARG A 49 10.79 11.52 20.74
C ARG A 49 10.19 11.03 22.05
N CYS A 50 10.72 9.93 22.59
CA CYS A 50 10.29 9.40 23.87
C CYS A 50 10.67 10.38 24.99
N ALA A 51 9.69 10.76 25.82
CA ALA A 51 9.92 11.69 26.94
C ALA A 51 10.83 11.09 28.02
N TYR A 52 10.81 9.78 28.20
CA TYR A 52 11.55 9.09 29.27
C TYR A 52 12.97 8.71 28.88
N THR A 53 13.20 8.32 27.62
CA THR A 53 14.51 7.82 27.16
C THR A 53 15.21 8.77 26.18
N GLY A 54 14.50 9.79 25.68
CA GLY A 54 15.02 10.72 24.67
C GLY A 54 15.22 10.10 23.28
N ALA A 55 14.94 8.80 23.09
CA ALA A 55 15.10 8.09 21.83
C ALA A 55 14.03 8.47 20.80
N SER A 56 14.37 8.38 19.51
CA SER A 56 13.40 8.51 18.42
C SER A 56 12.70 7.18 18.18
N ILE A 57 11.39 7.15 18.39
CA ILE A 57 10.54 5.97 18.20
C ILE A 57 9.47 6.26 17.14
N PHE A 58 8.81 5.22 16.64
CA PHE A 58 7.65 5.37 15.77
C PHE A 58 6.46 5.91 16.55
N ALA A 59 5.68 6.78 15.91
CA ALA A 59 4.40 7.25 16.42
C ALA A 59 3.38 6.10 16.44
N PRO A 60 2.33 6.18 17.26
CA PRO A 60 1.20 5.26 17.19
C PRO A 60 0.60 5.27 15.78
N ALA A 61 0.32 4.08 15.23
CA ALA A 61 -0.44 3.97 14.00
C ALA A 61 -1.91 4.34 14.30
N PRO A 62 -2.52 5.27 13.55
CA PRO A 62 -3.84 5.81 13.88
C PRO A 62 -4.96 4.77 13.79
N ASP A 63 -4.80 3.78 12.92
CA ASP A 63 -5.82 2.77 12.64
C ASP A 63 -5.59 1.45 13.40
N LEU A 64 -4.60 1.39 14.30
CA LEU A 64 -4.28 0.19 15.08
C LEU A 64 -4.53 0.43 16.58
N ALA A 65 -5.05 -0.60 17.25
CA ALA A 65 -5.19 -0.58 18.69
C ALA A 65 -3.81 -0.47 19.36
N PRO A 66 -3.67 0.31 20.44
CA PRO A 66 -2.42 0.39 21.19
C PRO A 66 -2.09 -0.96 21.83
N LEU A 67 -0.80 -1.33 21.80
CA LEU A 67 -0.32 -2.51 22.51
C LEU A 67 -0.39 -2.28 24.02
N THR A 68 -0.92 -3.25 24.74
CA THR A 68 -0.95 -3.28 26.21
C THR A 68 0.06 -4.29 26.73
N THR A 69 0.44 -4.16 28.00
CA THR A 69 1.33 -5.14 28.64
C THR A 69 0.73 -6.55 28.63
N GLU A 70 -0.59 -6.66 28.75
CA GLU A 70 -1.32 -7.93 28.69
C GLU A 70 -1.30 -8.54 27.29
N SER A 71 -1.52 -7.72 26.24
CA SER A 71 -1.47 -8.20 24.86
C SER A 71 -0.07 -8.67 24.50
N VAL A 72 0.96 -7.92 24.92
CA VAL A 72 2.35 -8.32 24.69
C VAL A 72 2.66 -9.61 25.43
N ARG A 73 2.32 -9.73 26.72
CA ARG A 73 2.54 -10.96 27.51
C ARG A 73 1.92 -12.19 26.85
N SER A 74 0.71 -12.05 26.32
CA SER A 74 0.01 -13.14 25.63
C SER A 74 0.74 -13.56 24.34
N MET A 75 1.30 -12.60 23.59
CA MET A 75 2.05 -12.89 22.35
C MET A 75 3.37 -13.62 22.60
N VAL A 76 4.05 -13.34 23.73
CA VAL A 76 5.33 -13.99 24.08
C VAL A 76 5.16 -15.22 24.97
N ALA A 77 3.93 -15.60 25.33
CA ALA A 77 3.68 -16.72 26.24
C ALA A 77 4.17 -18.08 25.71
N GLU A 78 4.26 -18.25 24.40
CA GLU A 78 4.75 -19.48 23.74
C GLU A 78 6.23 -19.40 23.32
N PHE A 79 6.91 -18.28 23.60
CA PHE A 79 8.35 -18.19 23.35
C PHE A 79 9.10 -18.89 24.50
N PRO A 80 10.00 -19.85 24.20
CA PRO A 80 10.76 -20.61 25.19
C PRO A 80 11.74 -19.75 26.00
#